data_AF-A0A7X9DLM6-F1
#
_entry.id   AF-A0A7X9DLM6-F1
#
_cell.length_a   1.000
_cell.length_b   1.000
_cell.length_c   1.000
_cell.angle_alpha   90.00
_cell.angle_beta   90.00
_cell.angle_gamma   90.00
#
_symmetry.space_group_name_H-M   'P 1'
#
loop_
_entity.id
_entity.type
_entity.pdbx_description
1 polymer ?
#
loop_
_entity_poly.entity_id
_entity_poly.type
_entity_poly.pdbx_seq_one_letter_code
_entity_poly.pdbx_strand_id
1 'polypeptide(L)'
;MYDVHWDIETGGILLEDTRNEGIRGEVRPVFYEELEILGFMEQWRYLRADEPYLWAVGGRKYFYRGELVAEAIGGGLYSRPEIKYYQTGLELRPVDIPAMLAKNGQVLEGMVQQAIKFIYNTYRRYRKRVDITAVAFSGGKDSLVMLDLVQ
;
A
#
# COMPACT_ATOMS: atom_id res chain seq x y z
N MET A 1 8.73 3.69 -13.69
CA MET A 1 8.03 3.04 -12.56
C MET A 1 8.30 3.94 -11.41
N TYR A 2 7.27 4.39 -10.70
CA TYR A 2 7.45 5.34 -9.61
C TYR A 2 8.03 4.60 -8.41
N ASP A 3 8.96 5.27 -7.75
CA ASP A 3 9.52 4.84 -6.49
C ASP A 3 8.58 5.27 -5.35
N VAL A 4 8.52 4.44 -4.31
CA VAL A 4 7.73 4.72 -3.11
C VAL A 4 8.65 5.29 -2.04
N HIS A 5 8.27 6.41 -1.45
CA HIS A 5 9.00 7.08 -0.37
C HIS A 5 8.12 7.26 0.86
N TRP A 6 8.74 7.40 2.04
CA TRP A 6 8.00 7.64 3.28
C TRP A 6 7.54 9.10 3.36
N ASP A 7 6.28 9.31 3.73
CA ASP A 7 5.79 10.64 4.09
C ASP A 7 5.71 10.77 5.62
N ILE A 8 6.69 11.42 6.23
CA ILE A 8 6.72 11.59 7.70
C ILE A 8 5.55 12.45 8.16
N GLU A 9 5.09 13.41 7.35
CA GLU A 9 4.04 14.37 7.72
C GLU A 9 2.69 13.66 7.85
N THR A 10 2.25 12.98 6.78
CA THR A 10 0.98 12.24 6.78
C THR A 10 1.10 10.89 7.50
N GLY A 11 2.33 10.38 7.67
CA GLY A 11 2.60 9.00 8.06
C GLY A 11 2.42 8.00 6.93
N GLY A 12 2.12 8.48 5.72
CA GLY A 12 1.83 7.69 4.54
C GLY A 12 3.03 7.42 3.65
N ILE A 13 2.77 7.31 2.34
CA ILE A 13 3.76 7.13 1.29
C ILE A 13 3.61 8.19 0.19
N LEU A 14 4.71 8.53 -0.47
CA LEU A 14 4.76 9.37 -1.67
C LEU A 14 5.25 8.58 -2.87
N LEU A 15 4.69 8.90 -4.03
CA LEU A 15 5.08 8.35 -5.32
C LEU A 15 5.93 9.39 -6.03
N GLU A 16 7.19 9.05 -6.28
CA GLU A 16 8.14 9.95 -6.96
C GLU A 16 8.75 9.27 -8.19
N ASP A 17 9.07 10.04 -9.23
CA ASP A 17 9.79 9.56 -10.41
C ASP A 17 11.32 9.63 -10.17
N THR A 18 11.76 9.06 -9.06
CA THR A 18 13.18 8.85 -8.78
C THR A 18 13.61 7.50 -9.39
N ARG A 19 14.86 7.38 -9.82
CA ARG A 19 15.37 6.12 -10.41
C ARG A 19 16.10 5.30 -9.35
N ASN A 20 15.38 4.43 -8.64
CA ASN A 20 15.88 3.43 -7.67
C ASN A 20 16.33 3.98 -6.30
N GLU A 21 15.74 5.07 -5.85
CA GLU A 21 16.01 5.65 -4.52
C GLU A 21 14.89 5.33 -3.50
N GLY A 22 13.78 4.77 -3.97
CA GLY A 22 12.64 4.41 -3.12
C GLY A 22 12.82 3.16 -2.26
N ILE A 23 11.81 2.93 -1.42
CA ILE A 23 11.65 1.75 -0.57
C ILE A 23 11.69 0.49 -1.44
N ARG A 24 12.55 -0.46 -1.05
CA ARG A 24 12.69 -1.74 -1.75
C ARG A 24 11.75 -2.78 -1.17
N GLY A 25 10.91 -3.35 -2.03
CA GLY A 25 9.99 -4.44 -1.68
C GLY A 25 8.54 -4.00 -1.69
N GLU A 26 7.63 -4.96 -1.47
CA GLU A 26 6.21 -4.67 -1.36
C GLU A 26 5.93 -3.91 -0.06
N VAL A 27 5.28 -2.75 -0.20
CA VAL A 27 4.82 -1.90 0.89
C VAL A 27 3.31 -2.09 1.02
N ARG A 28 2.83 -2.47 2.20
CA ARG A 28 1.40 -2.61 2.48
C ARG A 28 1.01 -1.86 3.76
N PRO A 29 -0.19 -1.27 3.83
CA PRO A 29 -0.68 -0.67 5.06
C PRO A 29 -0.92 -1.75 6.14
N VAL A 30 -0.79 -1.34 7.40
CA VAL A 30 -1.04 -2.17 8.60
C VAL A 30 -2.09 -1.47 9.44
N PHE A 31 -3.21 -2.16 9.62
CA PHE A 31 -4.37 -1.68 10.37
C PHE A 31 -4.36 -2.19 11.81
N TYR A 32 -5.24 -1.65 12.65
CA TYR A 32 -5.29 -1.99 14.07
C TYR A 32 -5.58 -3.48 14.30
N GLU A 33 -6.31 -4.15 13.40
CA GLU A 33 -6.62 -5.59 13.52
C GLU A 33 -5.34 -6.42 13.48
N GLU A 34 -4.39 -6.09 12.61
CA GLU A 34 -3.10 -6.78 12.57
C GLU A 34 -2.29 -6.49 13.83
N LEU A 35 -2.31 -5.24 14.31
CA LEU A 35 -1.61 -4.86 15.55
C LEU A 35 -2.15 -5.64 16.77
N GLU A 36 -3.46 -5.85 16.83
CA GLU A 36 -4.12 -6.62 17.89
C GLU A 36 -3.80 -8.12 17.79
N ILE A 37 -3.87 -8.70 16.58
CA ILE A 37 -3.56 -10.12 16.35
C ILE A 37 -2.12 -10.46 16.78
N LEU A 38 -1.20 -9.51 16.57
CA LEU A 38 0.22 -9.68 16.89
C LEU A 38 0.61 -9.22 18.30
N GLY A 39 -0.34 -8.68 19.09
CA GLY A 39 -0.10 -8.33 20.49
C GLY A 39 0.67 -7.03 20.71
N PHE A 40 0.65 -6.09 19.76
CA PHE A 40 1.41 -4.83 19.86
C PHE A 40 0.96 -3.91 21.00
N MET A 41 -0.24 -4.12 21.56
CA MET A 41 -0.75 -3.33 22.70
C MET A 41 0.10 -3.47 23.97
N GLU A 42 0.94 -4.50 24.07
CA GLU A 42 1.83 -4.67 25.23
C GLU A 42 2.91 -3.59 25.31
N GLN A 43 3.34 -3.06 24.15
CA GLN A 43 4.44 -2.09 24.06
C GLN A 43 4.02 -0.72 23.55
N TRP A 44 2.92 -0.63 22.79
CA TRP A 44 2.46 0.59 22.14
C TRP A 44 1.01 0.92 22.50
N ARG A 45 0.65 2.19 22.38
CA ARG A 45 -0.71 2.70 22.61
C ARG A 45 -1.29 3.25 21.32
N TYR A 46 -2.53 2.89 21.05
CA TYR A 46 -3.32 3.40 19.92
C TYR A 46 -4.81 3.18 20.19
N LEU A 47 -5.65 3.94 19.51
CA LEU A 47 -7.10 3.71 19.51
C LEU A 47 -7.48 2.88 18.28
N ARG A 48 -8.68 2.30 18.23
CA ARG A 48 -9.15 1.69 16.98
C ARG A 48 -9.55 2.80 16.00
N ALA A 49 -9.16 2.66 14.74
CA ALA A 49 -9.47 3.59 13.66
C ALA A 49 -9.57 2.81 12.34
N ASP A 50 -10.33 3.31 11.37
CA ASP A 50 -10.47 2.66 10.07
C ASP A 50 -9.22 2.87 9.19
N GLU A 51 -8.43 3.90 9.49
CA GLU A 51 -7.18 4.20 8.81
C GLU A 51 -6.01 3.33 9.31
N PRO A 52 -5.00 3.07 8.46
CA PRO A 52 -3.82 2.32 8.86
C PRO A 52 -2.95 3.14 9.82
N TYR A 53 -2.10 2.44 10.57
CA TYR A 53 -1.17 3.02 11.54
C TYR A 53 0.28 2.94 11.11
N LEU A 54 0.65 1.83 10.48
CA LEU A 54 2.01 1.50 10.08
C LEU A 54 2.03 1.02 8.64
N TRP A 55 3.24 0.81 8.14
CA TRP A 55 3.49 0.15 6.87
C TRP A 55 4.37 -1.07 7.08
N ALA A 56 4.05 -2.17 6.42
CA ALA A 56 4.88 -3.36 6.41
C ALA A 56 5.66 -3.43 5.09
N VAL A 57 6.97 -3.63 5.18
CA VAL A 57 7.84 -3.87 4.02
C VAL A 57 8.31 -5.32 4.03
N GLY A 58 8.14 -6.02 2.92
CA GLY A 58 8.46 -7.45 2.82
C GLY A 58 7.64 -8.33 3.78
N GLY A 59 6.48 -7.83 4.20
CA GLY A 59 5.48 -8.52 5.01
C GLY A 59 5.74 -8.58 6.51
N ARG A 60 6.97 -8.37 6.99
CA ARG A 60 7.36 -8.62 8.39
C ARG A 60 8.07 -7.46 9.10
N LYS A 61 8.51 -6.44 8.37
CA LYS A 61 9.18 -5.27 8.95
C LYS A 61 8.21 -4.11 9.02
N TYR A 62 7.95 -3.62 10.22
CA TYR A 62 6.95 -2.58 10.50
C TYR A 62 7.63 -1.22 10.61
N PHE A 63 7.15 -0.29 9.80
CA PHE A 63 7.63 1.08 9.73
C PHE A 63 6.57 2.05 10.23
N TYR A 64 6.96 2.91 11.17
CA TYR A 64 6.17 4.03 11.64
C TYR A 64 6.82 5.33 11.18
N ARG A 65 6.13 6.11 10.35
CA ARG A 65 6.64 7.41 9.84
C ARG A 65 8.06 7.33 9.29
N GLY A 66 8.37 6.25 8.56
CA GLY A 66 9.66 6.00 7.92
C GLY A 66 10.72 5.29 8.77
N GLU A 67 10.46 5.07 10.05
CA GLU A 67 11.40 4.38 10.94
C GLU A 67 10.99 2.93 11.18
N LEU A 68 11.96 2.01 11.15
CA LEU A 68 11.74 0.62 11.52
C LEU A 68 11.50 0.52 13.03
N VAL A 69 10.28 0.18 13.44
CA VAL A 69 9.87 0.14 14.85
C VAL A 69 9.71 -1.27 15.39
N ALA A 70 9.39 -2.24 14.53
CA ALA A 70 9.31 -3.65 14.91
C ALA A 70 9.53 -4.59 13.72
N GLU A 71 9.79 -5.86 14.03
CA GLU A 71 9.89 -6.93 13.06
C GLU A 71 9.29 -8.22 13.62
N ALA A 72 8.39 -8.85 12.85
CA ALA A 72 7.87 -10.17 13.17
C ALA A 72 8.84 -11.26 12.70
N ILE A 73 9.30 -12.09 13.62
CA ILE A 73 10.28 -13.14 13.39
C ILE A 73 9.61 -14.51 13.57
N GLY A 74 9.82 -15.39 12.59
CA GLY A 74 9.24 -16.73 12.61
C GLY A 74 7.73 -16.71 12.37
N GLY A 75 6.99 -17.48 13.18
CA GLY A 75 5.56 -17.69 13.03
C GLY A 75 5.20 -18.64 11.88
N GLY A 76 4.12 -19.38 12.07
CA GLY A 76 3.61 -20.35 11.11
C GLY A 76 2.13 -20.64 11.37
N LEU A 77 1.59 -21.67 10.72
CA LEU A 77 0.17 -22.00 10.84
C LEU A 77 -0.26 -22.31 12.28
N TYR A 78 0.67 -22.84 13.10
CA TYR A 78 0.41 -23.30 14.47
C TYR A 78 1.26 -22.58 15.52
N SER A 79 2.07 -21.60 15.12
CA SER A 79 2.96 -20.87 16.03
C SER A 79 2.82 -19.38 15.81
N ARG A 80 2.66 -18.64 16.91
CA ARG A 80 2.67 -17.18 16.86
C ARG A 80 4.09 -16.70 16.52
N PRO A 81 4.23 -15.66 15.68
CA PRO A 81 5.53 -15.02 15.48
C PRO A 81 5.98 -14.33 16.77
N GLU A 82 7.30 -14.22 16.93
CA GLU A 82 7.90 -13.37 17.97
C GLU A 82 8.04 -11.96 17.42
N ILE A 83 7.67 -10.95 18.20
CA ILE A 83 7.81 -9.55 17.79
C ILE A 83 9.09 -8.99 18.40
N LYS A 84 10.04 -8.65 17.53
CA LYS A 84 11.23 -7.89 17.91
C LYS A 84 10.92 -6.41 17.83
N TYR A 85 10.90 -5.74 18.97
CA TYR A 85 10.71 -4.30 19.07
C TYR A 85 12.05 -3.57 18.93
N TYR A 86 12.09 -2.57 18.07
CA TYR A 86 13.21 -1.62 17.97
C TYR A 86 12.91 -0.31 18.72
N GLN A 87 11.62 0.02 18.87
CA GLN A 87 11.14 1.14 19.67
C GLN A 87 9.97 0.70 20.55
N THR A 88 9.95 1.13 21.81
CA THR A 88 8.92 0.81 22.80
C THR A 88 8.23 2.08 23.31
N GLY A 89 7.02 1.95 23.85
CA GLY A 89 6.27 3.09 24.40
C GLY A 89 5.74 4.08 23.36
N LEU A 90 5.62 3.67 22.10
CA LEU A 90 5.07 4.52 21.03
C LEU A 90 3.57 4.76 21.25
N GLU A 91 3.15 6.00 21.02
CA GLU A 91 1.75 6.38 20.86
C GLU A 91 1.46 6.56 19.37
N LEU A 92 0.89 5.52 18.76
CA LEU A 92 0.65 5.52 17.32
C LEU A 92 -0.53 6.43 16.97
N ARG A 93 -0.40 7.07 15.82
CA ARG A 93 -1.45 7.92 15.22
C ARG A 93 -1.78 7.35 13.85
N PRO A 94 -3.05 7.30 13.45
CA PRO A 94 -3.41 6.85 12.12
C PRO A 94 -2.76 7.72 11.05
N VAL A 95 -2.59 7.15 9.87
CA VAL A 95 -2.12 7.84 8.67
C VAL A 95 -3.20 8.83 8.22
N ASP A 96 -2.79 10.06 7.88
CA ASP A 96 -3.66 11.02 7.23
C ASP A 96 -3.84 10.66 5.75
N ILE A 97 -4.80 9.76 5.50
CA ILE A 97 -5.10 9.25 4.15
C ILE A 97 -5.53 10.39 3.21
N PRO A 98 -6.44 11.31 3.58
CA PRO A 98 -6.81 12.42 2.70
C PRO A 98 -5.61 13.28 2.28
N ALA A 99 -4.73 13.65 3.21
CA ALA A 99 -3.55 14.44 2.90
C ALA A 99 -2.55 13.65 2.03
N MET A 100 -2.34 12.36 2.32
CA MET A 100 -1.48 11.49 1.52
C MET A 100 -1.99 11.37 0.07
N LEU A 101 -3.30 11.21 -0.11
CA LEU A 101 -3.92 11.15 -1.43
C LEU A 101 -3.82 12.48 -2.16
N ALA A 102 -4.01 13.61 -1.47
CA ALA A 102 -3.87 14.94 -2.05
C ALA A 102 -2.44 15.16 -2.59
N LYS A 103 -1.41 14.75 -1.84
CA LYS A 103 -0.01 14.85 -2.28
C LYS A 103 0.30 13.97 -3.49
N ASN A 104 -0.27 12.77 -3.56
CA ASN A 104 -0.05 11.84 -4.68
C ASN A 104 -0.96 12.09 -5.88
N GLY A 105 -1.97 12.95 -5.75
CA GLY A 105 -3.06 13.10 -6.71
C GLY A 105 -2.60 13.35 -8.15
N GLN A 106 -1.67 14.30 -8.34
CA GLN A 106 -1.17 14.65 -9.67
C GLN A 106 -0.43 13.47 -10.34
N VAL A 107 0.37 12.74 -9.57
CA VAL A 107 1.11 11.57 -10.06
C VAL A 107 0.14 10.45 -10.45
N LEU A 108 -0.84 10.16 -9.58
CA LEU A 108 -1.87 9.16 -9.83
C LEU A 108 -2.72 9.51 -11.05
N GLU A 109 -3.13 10.77 -11.20
CA GLU A 109 -3.89 11.24 -12.36
C GLU A 109 -3.09 11.01 -13.66
N GLY A 110 -1.80 11.33 -13.66
CA GLY A 110 -0.91 11.04 -14.78
C GLY A 110 -0.85 9.55 -15.15
N MET A 111 -0.75 8.67 -14.16
CA MET A 111 -0.77 7.21 -14.36
C MET A 111 -2.12 6.74 -14.93
N VAL A 112 -3.24 7.24 -14.39
CA VAL A 112 -4.60 6.91 -14.84
C VAL A 112 -4.77 7.28 -16.31
N GLN A 113 -4.38 8.50 -16.70
CA GLN A 113 -4.50 8.93 -18.11
C GLN A 113 -3.66 8.09 -19.06
N GLN A 114 -2.45 7.69 -18.64
CA GLN A 114 -1.61 6.77 -19.41
C GLN A 114 -2.26 5.39 -19.57
N ALA A 115 -2.84 4.85 -18.49
CA ALA A 115 -3.52 3.56 -18.50
C ALA A 115 -4.76 3.58 -19.42
N ILE A 116 -5.62 4.59 -19.30
CA ILE A 116 -6.80 4.77 -20.18
C ILE A 116 -6.38 4.85 -21.64
N LYS A 117 -5.35 5.65 -21.95
CA LYS A 117 -4.81 5.76 -23.32
C LYS A 117 -4.31 4.42 -23.84
N PHE A 118 -3.62 3.64 -23.00
CA PHE A 118 -3.14 2.31 -23.36
C PHE A 118 -4.29 1.34 -23.65
N ILE A 119 -5.29 1.29 -22.76
CA ILE A 119 -6.49 0.46 -22.90
C ILE A 119 -7.21 0.80 -24.21
N TYR A 120 -7.49 2.09 -24.44
CA TYR A 120 -8.19 2.56 -25.64
C TYR A 120 -7.42 2.22 -26.92
N ASN A 121 -6.11 2.48 -26.97
CA ASN A 121 -5.30 2.19 -28.14
C ASN A 121 -5.23 0.69 -28.44
N THR A 122 -5.16 -0.13 -27.38
CA THR A 122 -5.19 -1.59 -27.50
C THR A 122 -6.52 -2.05 -28.07
N TYR A 123 -7.64 -1.61 -27.48
CA TYR A 123 -8.97 -1.90 -28.01
C TYR A 123 -9.12 -1.49 -29.48
N ARG A 124 -8.75 -0.25 -29.84
CA ARG A 124 -8.83 0.24 -31.22
C ARG A 124 -8.03 -0.60 -32.22
N ARG A 125 -6.86 -1.08 -31.81
CA ARG A 125 -5.97 -1.88 -32.66
C ARG A 125 -6.55 -3.25 -32.96
N TYR A 126 -7.18 -3.89 -31.97
CA TYR A 126 -7.64 -5.27 -32.08
C TYR A 126 -9.13 -5.41 -32.43
N ARG A 127 -9.99 -4.40 -32.19
CA ARG A 127 -11.44 -4.49 -32.42
C ARG A 127 -11.88 -4.88 -33.83
N LYS A 128 -11.02 -4.68 -34.84
CA LYS A 128 -11.29 -5.07 -36.24
C LYS A 128 -10.81 -6.49 -36.58
N ARG A 129 -10.13 -7.14 -35.65
CA ARG A 129 -9.49 -8.46 -35.81
C ARG A 129 -10.16 -9.55 -34.96
N VAL A 130 -11.13 -9.18 -34.13
CA VAL A 130 -11.84 -10.07 -33.21
C VAL A 130 -13.32 -9.70 -33.21
N ASP A 131 -14.19 -10.69 -33.01
CA ASP A 131 -15.64 -10.47 -32.93
C ASP A 131 -16.05 -9.89 -31.56
N ILE A 132 -15.31 -10.25 -30.50
CA ILE A 132 -15.61 -9.88 -29.12
C ILE A 132 -14.32 -9.43 -28.41
N THR A 133 -14.43 -8.36 -27.62
CA THR A 133 -13.40 -7.99 -26.63
C THR A 133 -13.95 -8.24 -25.24
N ALA A 134 -13.15 -8.90 -24.39
CA ALA A 134 -13.50 -9.17 -23.00
C ALA A 134 -12.43 -8.61 -22.07
N VAL A 135 -12.85 -8.16 -20.90
CA VAL A 135 -11.97 -7.75 -19.79
C VAL A 135 -12.14 -8.78 -18.69
N ALA A 136 -11.07 -9.52 -18.40
CA ALA A 136 -11.10 -10.54 -17.36
C ALA A 136 -11.18 -9.87 -15.98
N PHE A 137 -12.11 -10.33 -15.15
CA PHE A 137 -12.37 -9.76 -13.83
C PHE A 137 -12.29 -10.85 -12.76
N SER A 138 -11.39 -10.67 -11.79
CA SER A 138 -11.17 -11.63 -10.70
C SER A 138 -11.80 -11.18 -9.36
N GLY A 139 -12.28 -9.94 -9.28
CA GLY A 139 -12.75 -9.34 -8.02
C GLY A 139 -11.63 -8.84 -7.10
N GLY A 140 -10.35 -8.99 -7.49
CA GLY A 140 -9.22 -8.42 -6.77
C GLY A 140 -9.02 -6.93 -7.05
N LYS A 141 -8.22 -6.26 -6.21
CA LYS A 141 -7.94 -4.80 -6.29
C LYS A 141 -7.53 -4.34 -7.70
N ASP A 142 -6.65 -5.09 -8.35
CA ASP A 142 -6.10 -4.70 -9.65
C ASP A 142 -7.17 -4.84 -10.76
N SER A 143 -8.01 -5.86 -10.67
CA SER A 143 -9.14 -6.03 -11.59
C SER A 143 -10.27 -5.02 -11.35
N LEU A 144 -10.43 -4.55 -10.11
CA LEU A 144 -11.40 -3.50 -9.77
C LEU A 144 -10.99 -2.16 -10.39
N VAL A 145 -9.71 -1.79 -10.26
CA VAL A 145 -9.16 -0.62 -10.95
C VAL A 145 -9.26 -0.79 -12.47
N MET A 146 -8.91 -1.95 -13.02
CA MET A 146 -9.04 -2.18 -14.46
C MET A 146 -10.49 -2.05 -14.95
N LEU A 147 -11.47 -2.50 -14.16
CA LEU A 147 -12.89 -2.35 -14.48
C LEU A 147 -13.30 -0.88 -14.51
N ASP A 148 -12.92 -0.10 -13.49
CA ASP A 148 -13.19 1.34 -13.41
C ASP A 148 -12.60 2.10 -14.61
N LEU A 149 -11.36 1.78 -15.01
CA LEU A 149 -10.68 2.42 -16.14
C LEU A 149 -11.25 2.06 -17.52
N VAL A 150 -12.04 1.00 -17.61
CA VAL A 150 -12.63 0.50 -18.86
C VAL A 150 -14.06 1.03 -19.08
N GLN A 151 -14.75 1.42 -18.01
CA GLN A 151 -16.13 1.95 -18.04
C GLN A 151 -16.18 3.31 -18.76
#